data_AF-X1K5T0-F1
#
_entry.id   AF-X1K5T0-F1
#
_cell.length_a   1.000
_cell.length_b   1.000
_cell.length_c   1.000
_cell.angle_alpha   90.00
_cell.angle_beta   90.00
_cell.angle_gamma   90.00
#
_symmetry.space_group_name_H-M   'P 1'
#
loop_
_entity.id
_entity.type
_entity.pdbx_description
1 polymer ?
#
loop_
_entity_poly.entity_id
_entity_poly.type
_entity_poly.pdbx_seq_one_letter_code
_entity_poly.pdbx_strand_id
1 'polypeptide(L)'
;DAESFSMGIIPTGWEPPPPEYEHTYRETHEGYEIHYFPTIALYGIYLLPGESPPTGPVPLDDWKTYTSITACRAEIDNWGANPVFVQNYPPISPTHVDPGWIIYQEAGGGQRLWAVDAATGVAVSGYWVKDDLSGLLAWIDQNLVSTGQIAIYRDIPITFTLVGHEYYAKVGIAGAHFYDWRYQDCLDWIDDRLAEPPDEGIPTTLT
;
A
#
# COMPACT_ATOMS: atom_id res chain seq x y z
N ASP A 1 -31.36 -61.69 4.10
CA ASP A 1 -31.28 -60.28 4.46
C ASP A 1 -29.92 -59.73 4.06
N ALA A 2 -29.85 -59.12 2.88
CA ALA A 2 -28.68 -58.43 2.39
C ALA A 2 -29.10 -56.97 2.19
N GLU A 3 -28.72 -56.11 3.15
CA GLU A 3 -28.93 -54.68 3.04
C GLU A 3 -28.02 -54.14 1.93
N SER A 4 -28.65 -53.66 0.86
CA SER A 4 -28.01 -52.94 -0.22
C SER A 4 -27.48 -51.60 0.30
N PHE A 5 -26.16 -51.47 0.41
CA PHE A 5 -25.53 -50.16 0.54
C PHE A 5 -25.77 -49.36 -0.75
N SER A 6 -26.66 -48.38 -0.66
CA SER A 6 -26.79 -47.34 -1.69
C SER A 6 -25.50 -46.52 -1.68
N MET A 7 -24.64 -46.73 -2.70
CA MET A 7 -23.59 -45.76 -3.02
C MET A 7 -24.29 -44.53 -3.58
N GLY A 8 -24.47 -43.51 -2.74
CA GLY A 8 -24.92 -42.20 -3.16
C GLY A 8 -24.01 -41.68 -4.28
N ILE A 9 -24.63 -41.19 -5.36
CA ILE A 9 -23.94 -40.54 -6.47
C ILE A 9 -23.22 -39.31 -5.89
N ILE A 10 -21.88 -39.33 -5.87
CA ILE A 10 -21.10 -38.13 -5.58
C ILE A 10 -21.32 -37.16 -6.75
N PRO A 11 -21.85 -35.95 -6.54
CA PRO A 11 -22.03 -34.98 -7.61
C PRO A 11 -20.68 -34.69 -8.26
N THR A 12 -20.58 -34.84 -9.58
CA THR A 12 -19.42 -34.40 -10.35
C THR A 12 -19.25 -32.89 -10.15
N GLY A 13 -18.17 -32.48 -9.48
CA GLY A 13 -17.88 -31.08 -9.15
C GLY A 13 -17.79 -30.75 -7.66
N TRP A 14 -17.96 -31.73 -6.76
CA TRP A 14 -17.66 -31.54 -5.34
C TRP A 14 -16.16 -31.72 -5.08
N GLU A 15 -15.46 -30.63 -4.82
CA GLU A 15 -14.12 -30.65 -4.21
C GLU A 15 -14.25 -30.46 -2.70
N PRO A 16 -13.62 -31.30 -1.87
CA PRO A 16 -13.58 -31.06 -0.44
C PRO A 16 -12.88 -29.72 -0.17
N PRO A 17 -13.29 -28.96 0.88
CA PRO A 17 -12.58 -27.75 1.25
C PRO A 17 -11.10 -28.08 1.55
N PRO A 18 -10.18 -27.14 1.29
CA PRO A 18 -8.78 -27.32 1.65
C PRO A 18 -8.64 -27.59 3.15
N PRO A 19 -7.66 -28.43 3.55
CA PRO A 19 -7.42 -28.71 4.96
C PRO A 19 -7.01 -27.42 5.70
N GLU A 20 -7.55 -27.24 6.89
CA GLU A 20 -7.22 -26.12 7.78
C GLU A 20 -6.22 -26.55 8.85
N TYR A 21 -5.32 -25.64 9.21
CA TYR A 21 -4.21 -25.91 10.11
C TYR A 21 -4.17 -24.90 11.26
N GLU A 22 -4.12 -25.43 12.48
CA GLU A 22 -3.81 -24.65 13.67
C GLU A 22 -2.41 -24.03 13.54
N HIS A 23 -2.27 -22.82 14.07
CA HIS A 23 -1.01 -22.08 14.05
C HIS A 23 -0.77 -21.35 15.37
N THR A 24 0.48 -21.01 15.62
CA THR A 24 0.88 -20.26 16.81
C THR A 24 1.90 -19.21 16.44
N TYR A 25 1.63 -17.96 16.82
CA TYR A 25 2.55 -16.85 16.62
C TYR A 25 3.93 -17.15 17.21
N ARG A 26 4.97 -16.79 16.46
CA ARG A 26 6.36 -16.89 16.91
C ARG A 26 7.00 -15.53 17.06
N GLU A 27 6.96 -14.73 16.00
CA GLU A 27 7.56 -13.40 15.98
C GLU A 27 7.09 -12.56 14.81
N THR A 28 7.48 -11.30 14.82
CA THR A 28 7.33 -10.38 13.70
C THR A 28 8.73 -10.03 13.18
N HIS A 29 8.95 -10.12 11.87
CA HIS A 29 10.21 -9.78 11.20
C HIS A 29 9.93 -8.88 9.99
N GLU A 30 10.52 -7.68 9.96
CA GLU A 30 10.27 -6.66 8.92
C GLU A 30 8.79 -6.42 8.61
N GLY A 31 7.92 -6.45 9.64
CA GLY A 31 6.48 -6.23 9.51
C GLY A 31 5.64 -7.46 9.14
N TYR A 32 6.25 -8.63 8.93
CA TYR A 32 5.55 -9.89 8.67
C TYR A 32 5.45 -10.73 9.94
N GLU A 33 4.28 -11.29 10.20
CA GLU A 33 4.12 -12.29 11.25
C GLU A 33 4.58 -13.68 10.77
N ILE A 34 5.41 -14.33 11.59
CA ILE A 34 5.84 -15.71 11.41
C ILE A 34 5.13 -16.56 12.45
N HIS A 35 4.44 -17.61 11.98
CA HIS A 35 3.70 -18.56 12.81
C HIS A 35 4.26 -19.97 12.65
N TYR A 36 4.01 -20.83 13.63
CA TYR A 36 4.35 -22.25 13.57
C TYR A 36 3.09 -23.09 13.47
N PHE A 37 3.09 -24.02 12.52
CA PHE A 37 2.01 -24.95 12.22
C PHE A 37 2.38 -26.34 12.77
N PRO A 38 1.99 -26.69 14.02
CA PRO A 38 2.44 -27.91 14.68
C PRO A 38 2.04 -29.19 13.94
N THR A 39 0.86 -29.21 13.31
CA THR A 39 0.32 -30.41 12.63
C THR A 39 1.17 -30.85 11.43
N ILE A 40 1.86 -29.90 10.79
CA ILE A 40 2.73 -30.15 9.63
C ILE A 40 4.20 -29.85 9.93
N ALA A 41 4.52 -29.42 11.15
CA ALA A 41 5.85 -29.05 11.63
C ALA A 41 6.57 -28.01 10.75
N LEU A 42 5.84 -27.04 10.22
CA LEU A 42 6.38 -25.95 9.39
C LEU A 42 6.21 -24.58 10.06
N TYR A 43 7.04 -23.62 9.66
CA TYR A 43 6.85 -22.21 9.93
C TYR A 43 6.19 -21.57 8.71
N GLY A 44 5.21 -20.69 8.91
CA GLY A 44 4.57 -19.95 7.84
C GLY A 44 4.71 -18.46 8.04
N ILE A 45 4.96 -17.74 6.96
CA ILE A 45 4.89 -16.28 6.90
C ILE A 45 3.47 -15.93 6.45
N TYR A 46 2.76 -15.13 7.25
CA TYR A 46 1.46 -14.63 6.83
C TYR A 46 1.65 -13.61 5.72
N LEU A 47 1.02 -13.84 4.58
CA LEU A 47 1.35 -13.08 3.39
C LEU A 47 0.79 -11.66 3.44
N LEU A 48 -0.31 -11.37 4.15
CA LEU A 48 -0.90 -10.02 4.25
C LEU A 48 -0.25 -9.20 5.40
N PRO A 49 0.68 -8.27 5.11
CA PRO A 49 1.37 -7.53 6.16
C PRO A 49 0.50 -6.39 6.71
N GLY A 50 0.60 -6.14 8.02
CA GLY A 50 -0.19 -5.12 8.72
C GLY A 50 -1.59 -5.59 9.14
N GLU A 51 -2.04 -6.73 8.63
CA GLU A 51 -3.21 -7.44 9.12
C GLU A 51 -2.77 -8.59 10.02
N SER A 52 -3.49 -8.80 11.13
CA SER A 52 -3.28 -10.00 11.93
C SER A 52 -3.91 -11.19 11.23
N PRO A 53 -3.22 -12.34 11.15
CA PRO A 53 -3.80 -13.54 10.59
C PRO A 53 -5.07 -13.94 11.34
N PRO A 54 -6.02 -14.63 10.66
CA PRO A 54 -7.24 -15.11 11.29
C PRO A 54 -6.92 -15.93 12.54
N THR A 55 -7.77 -15.83 13.57
CA THR A 55 -7.63 -16.66 14.77
C THR A 55 -8.28 -18.02 14.54
N GLY A 56 -7.48 -19.09 14.57
CA GLY A 56 -7.97 -20.47 14.50
C GLY A 56 -7.34 -21.25 13.34
N PRO A 57 -7.86 -22.44 13.00
CA PRO A 57 -7.41 -23.19 11.83
C PRO A 57 -7.56 -22.37 10.55
N VAL A 58 -6.51 -22.34 9.72
CA VAL A 58 -6.49 -21.61 8.44
C VAL A 58 -6.03 -22.51 7.29
N PRO A 59 -6.52 -22.29 6.06
CA PRO A 59 -5.89 -22.86 4.88
C PRO A 59 -4.47 -22.28 4.71
N LEU A 60 -3.59 -22.99 4.01
CA LEU A 60 -2.21 -22.53 3.77
C LEU A 60 -2.08 -21.57 2.58
N ASP A 61 -3.16 -21.27 1.85
CA ASP A 61 -3.10 -20.50 0.61
C ASP A 61 -2.58 -19.06 0.83
N ASP A 62 -2.84 -18.50 2.02
CA ASP A 62 -2.36 -17.17 2.44
C ASP A 62 -1.01 -17.22 3.18
N TRP A 63 -0.32 -18.36 3.14
CA TRP A 63 0.89 -18.60 3.91
C TRP A 63 2.02 -19.15 3.05
N LYS A 64 3.21 -18.57 3.20
CA LYS A 64 4.42 -19.15 2.62
C LYS A 64 5.16 -19.96 3.68
N THR A 65 5.28 -21.27 3.47
CA THR A 65 5.79 -22.20 4.49
C THR A 65 7.24 -22.62 4.28
N TYR A 66 7.95 -22.79 5.39
CA TYR A 66 9.36 -23.13 5.47
C TYR A 66 9.61 -24.11 6.61
N THR A 67 10.72 -24.85 6.52
CA THR A 67 11.10 -25.83 7.55
C THR A 67 11.74 -25.19 8.80
N SER A 68 12.05 -23.90 8.78
CA SER A 68 12.66 -23.20 9.92
C SER A 68 12.33 -21.71 9.94
N ILE A 69 12.36 -21.13 11.14
CA ILE A 69 12.21 -19.69 11.35
C ILE A 69 13.31 -18.88 10.65
N THR A 70 14.54 -19.41 10.60
CA THR A 70 15.68 -18.78 9.91
C THR A 70 15.43 -18.69 8.41
N ALA A 71 14.82 -19.71 7.81
CA ALA A 71 14.45 -19.67 6.39
C ALA A 71 13.34 -18.65 6.12
N CYS A 72 12.37 -18.51 7.02
CA CYS A 72 11.36 -17.45 6.93
C CYS A 72 12.01 -16.06 6.92
N ARG A 73 12.91 -15.78 7.88
CA ARG A 73 13.63 -14.49 7.94
C ARG A 73 14.45 -14.23 6.69
N ALA A 74 15.26 -15.21 6.27
CA ALA A 74 16.09 -15.08 5.08
C ALA A 74 15.26 -14.82 3.81
N GLU A 75 14.06 -15.41 3.72
CA GLU A 75 13.16 -15.10 2.63
C GLU A 75 12.62 -13.66 2.71
N ILE A 76 12.15 -13.24 3.89
CA ILE A 76 11.67 -11.87 4.11
C ILE A 76 12.77 -10.85 3.75
N ASP A 77 14.01 -11.12 4.16
CA ASP A 77 15.17 -10.29 3.81
C ASP A 77 15.40 -10.26 2.30
N ASN A 78 15.25 -11.40 1.62
CA ASN A 78 15.42 -11.52 0.16
C ASN A 78 14.32 -10.77 -0.62
N TRP A 79 13.09 -10.70 -0.10
CA TRP A 79 12.01 -9.91 -0.69
C TRP A 79 12.40 -8.44 -0.84
N GLY A 80 13.07 -7.87 0.15
CA GLY A 80 13.57 -6.50 0.10
C GLY A 80 14.84 -6.32 -0.74
N ALA A 81 15.69 -7.36 -0.84
CA ALA A 81 17.04 -7.23 -1.40
C ALA A 81 17.13 -7.29 -2.93
N ASN A 82 16.26 -8.05 -3.63
CA ASN A 82 16.33 -8.21 -5.09
C ASN A 82 14.94 -8.24 -5.76
N PRO A 83 14.19 -7.13 -5.76
CA PRO A 83 12.89 -7.09 -6.40
C PRO A 83 12.98 -7.05 -7.93
N VAL A 84 11.99 -7.63 -8.61
CA VAL A 84 11.79 -7.49 -10.07
C VAL A 84 10.94 -6.27 -10.32
N PHE A 85 11.47 -5.28 -11.04
CA PHE A 85 10.70 -4.12 -11.45
C PHE A 85 9.56 -4.52 -12.41
N VAL A 86 8.35 -4.04 -12.12
CA VAL A 86 7.17 -4.26 -12.97
C VAL A 86 6.83 -3.00 -13.75
N GLN A 87 6.46 -1.92 -13.06
CA GLN A 87 6.08 -0.64 -13.69
C GLN A 87 6.11 0.53 -12.70
N ASN A 88 6.02 1.76 -13.21
CA ASN A 88 5.69 2.96 -12.44
C ASN A 88 4.18 3.24 -12.48
N TYR A 89 3.61 3.79 -11.41
CA TYR A 89 2.19 4.09 -11.30
C TYR A 89 1.90 5.24 -10.33
N PRO A 90 1.31 6.38 -10.74
CA PRO A 90 1.13 6.82 -12.12
C PRO A 90 2.47 7.01 -12.86
N PRO A 91 2.47 7.22 -14.18
CA PRO A 91 3.69 7.49 -14.92
C PRO A 91 4.45 8.70 -14.36
N ILE A 92 5.74 8.51 -14.07
CA ILE A 92 6.62 9.57 -13.58
C ILE A 92 6.88 10.56 -14.73
N SER A 93 6.23 11.72 -14.70
CA SER A 93 6.56 12.83 -15.62
C SER A 93 7.77 13.59 -15.08
N PRO A 94 8.67 14.12 -15.95
CA PRO A 94 9.75 15.01 -15.53
C PRO A 94 9.27 16.30 -14.86
N THR A 95 7.97 16.61 -14.93
CA THR A 95 7.31 17.73 -14.24
C THR A 95 6.45 17.31 -13.05
N HIS A 96 6.35 16.00 -12.76
CA HIS A 96 5.52 15.49 -11.67
C HIS A 96 6.27 15.57 -10.34
N VAL A 97 5.60 16.10 -9.32
CA VAL A 97 6.15 16.27 -7.96
C VAL A 97 5.64 15.20 -6.98
N ASP A 98 4.80 14.30 -7.49
CA ASP A 98 4.58 12.96 -6.97
C ASP A 98 5.34 11.99 -7.88
N PRO A 99 6.41 11.33 -7.40
CA PRO A 99 7.15 10.37 -8.21
C PRO A 99 6.33 9.08 -8.41
N GLY A 100 5.11 9.02 -7.88
CA GLY A 100 4.21 7.90 -7.97
C GLY A 100 4.73 6.71 -7.16
N TRP A 101 4.25 5.56 -7.56
CA TRP A 101 4.53 4.29 -6.94
C TRP A 101 5.33 3.44 -7.90
N ILE A 102 6.41 2.83 -7.43
CA ILE A 102 7.12 1.80 -8.18
C ILE A 102 6.54 0.46 -7.78
N ILE A 103 6.04 -0.27 -8.77
CA ILE A 103 5.50 -1.60 -8.58
C ILE A 103 6.63 -2.61 -8.77
N TYR A 104 6.82 -3.44 -7.76
CA TYR A 104 7.78 -4.52 -7.75
C TYR A 104 7.08 -5.86 -7.60
N GLN A 105 7.72 -6.90 -8.13
CA GLN A 105 7.38 -8.29 -7.92
C GLN A 105 8.53 -9.00 -7.21
N GLU A 106 8.18 -10.00 -6.43
CA GLU A 106 9.13 -10.92 -5.82
C GLU A 106 9.93 -11.67 -6.91
N ALA A 107 11.25 -11.75 -6.74
CA ALA A 107 12.12 -12.48 -7.66
C ALA A 107 11.90 -14.01 -7.62
N GLY A 108 12.46 -14.73 -8.61
CA GLY A 108 12.46 -16.19 -8.62
C GLY A 108 11.10 -16.85 -8.87
N GLY A 109 10.14 -16.12 -9.44
CA GLY A 109 8.77 -16.62 -9.68
C GLY A 109 7.83 -16.44 -8.49
N GLY A 110 8.22 -15.59 -7.54
CA GLY A 110 7.45 -15.26 -6.36
C GLY A 110 6.03 -14.77 -6.64
N GLN A 111 5.16 -14.97 -5.65
CA GLN A 111 3.71 -14.81 -5.74
C GLN A 111 3.25 -13.41 -5.36
N ARG A 112 4.17 -12.49 -5.11
CA ARG A 112 3.85 -11.17 -4.57
C ARG A 112 4.13 -10.01 -5.51
N LEU A 113 3.19 -9.07 -5.59
CA LEU A 113 3.37 -7.69 -5.99
C LEU A 113 3.31 -6.75 -4.79
N TRP A 114 4.03 -5.62 -4.86
CA TRP A 114 3.85 -4.50 -3.93
C TRP A 114 4.21 -3.17 -4.58
N ALA A 115 3.69 -2.09 -4.00
CA ALA A 115 3.98 -0.72 -4.35
C ALA A 115 4.97 -0.10 -3.36
N VAL A 116 5.91 0.67 -3.90
CA VAL A 116 6.90 1.44 -3.17
C VAL A 116 6.72 2.92 -3.51
N ASP A 117 6.72 3.77 -2.49
CA ASP A 117 6.81 5.22 -2.67
C ASP A 117 8.11 5.57 -3.40
N ALA A 118 8.00 6.13 -4.60
CA ALA A 118 9.15 6.39 -5.45
C ALA A 118 10.07 7.51 -4.92
N ALA A 119 9.60 8.33 -3.99
CA ALA A 119 10.38 9.40 -3.36
C ALA A 119 11.22 8.87 -2.20
N THR A 120 10.64 7.99 -1.40
CA THR A 120 11.20 7.54 -0.12
C THR A 120 11.79 6.13 -0.19
N GLY A 121 11.38 5.32 -1.17
CA GLY A 121 11.76 3.91 -1.29
C GLY A 121 11.05 3.00 -0.29
N VAL A 122 10.03 3.49 0.42
CA VAL A 122 9.28 2.73 1.43
C VAL A 122 8.14 1.95 0.78
N ALA A 123 7.97 0.68 1.15
CA ALA A 123 6.82 -0.11 0.73
C ALA A 123 5.53 0.44 1.36
N VAL A 124 4.52 0.72 0.52
CA VAL A 124 3.25 1.35 0.93
C VAL A 124 2.03 0.44 0.77
N SER A 125 2.18 -0.70 0.10
CA SER A 125 1.09 -1.68 -0.05
C SER A 125 1.33 -2.95 0.75
N GLY A 126 0.23 -3.65 1.03
CA GLY A 126 0.23 -5.03 1.48
C GLY A 126 0.76 -6.03 0.45
N TYR A 127 0.49 -7.31 0.68
CA TYR A 127 0.73 -8.37 -0.29
C TYR A 127 -0.39 -8.45 -1.30
N TRP A 128 0.00 -8.62 -2.55
CA TRP A 128 -0.88 -8.83 -3.68
C TRP A 128 -0.41 -10.04 -4.45
N VAL A 129 -1.33 -10.90 -4.86
CA VAL A 129 -0.97 -12.05 -5.68
C VAL A 129 -0.37 -11.56 -7.00
N LYS A 130 0.69 -12.21 -7.49
CA LYS A 130 1.46 -11.78 -8.67
C LYS A 130 0.62 -11.59 -9.93
N ASP A 131 -0.47 -12.34 -10.05
CA ASP A 131 -1.36 -12.32 -11.21
C ASP A 131 -2.49 -11.30 -11.05
N ASP A 132 -2.60 -10.61 -9.90
CA ASP A 132 -3.58 -9.57 -9.62
C ASP A 132 -2.96 -8.17 -9.56
N LEU A 133 -2.24 -7.79 -10.63
CA LEU A 133 -1.76 -6.42 -10.79
C LEU A 133 -2.93 -5.43 -10.81
N SER A 134 -4.04 -5.77 -11.46
CA SER A 134 -5.21 -4.89 -11.54
C SER A 134 -5.79 -4.52 -10.18
N GLY A 135 -5.89 -5.49 -9.26
CA GLY A 135 -6.37 -5.26 -7.91
C GLY A 135 -5.45 -4.32 -7.13
N LEU A 136 -4.13 -4.53 -7.21
CA LEU A 136 -3.15 -3.65 -6.58
C LEU A 136 -3.30 -2.20 -7.06
N LEU A 137 -3.40 -1.99 -8.37
CA LEU A 137 -3.54 -0.63 -8.93
C LEU A 137 -4.86 0.04 -8.49
N ALA A 138 -5.96 -0.71 -8.48
CA ALA A 138 -7.24 -0.21 -8.01
C ALA A 138 -7.22 0.14 -6.51
N TRP A 139 -6.51 -0.65 -5.69
CA TRP A 139 -6.33 -0.36 -4.27
C TRP A 139 -5.48 0.89 -4.05
N ILE A 140 -4.42 1.07 -4.83
CA ILE A 140 -3.59 2.29 -4.79
C ILE A 140 -4.45 3.52 -5.05
N ASP A 141 -5.27 3.51 -6.11
CA ASP A 141 -6.17 4.62 -6.46
C ASP A 141 -7.18 4.95 -5.35
N GLN A 142 -7.58 3.95 -4.56
CA GLN A 142 -8.57 4.10 -3.51
C GLN A 142 -7.97 4.52 -2.16
N ASN A 143 -6.72 4.14 -1.87
CA ASN A 143 -6.18 4.19 -0.52
C ASN A 143 -4.93 5.07 -0.38
N LEU A 144 -4.20 5.31 -1.47
CA LEU A 144 -2.99 6.11 -1.41
C LEU A 144 -3.25 7.50 -2.00
N VAL A 145 -2.77 8.51 -1.29
CA VAL A 145 -2.83 9.90 -1.74
C VAL A 145 -1.42 10.44 -1.73
N SER A 146 -1.01 11.02 -2.84
CA SER A 146 0.36 11.50 -2.99
C SER A 146 0.66 12.70 -2.11
N THR A 147 1.82 12.68 -1.43
CA THR A 147 2.28 13.77 -0.56
C THR A 147 3.24 14.65 -1.35
N GLY A 148 3.06 15.98 -1.34
CA GLY A 148 3.97 16.91 -2.04
C GLY A 148 3.25 18.06 -2.75
N GLN A 149 3.98 18.84 -3.55
CA GLN A 149 3.35 19.81 -4.45
C GLN A 149 2.51 19.03 -5.48
N ILE A 150 1.24 19.33 -5.61
CA ILE A 150 0.34 18.58 -6.50
C ILE A 150 -0.10 19.39 -7.71
N ALA A 151 0.06 20.71 -7.67
CA ALA A 151 -0.38 21.61 -8.73
C ALA A 151 0.37 22.94 -8.70
N ILE A 152 0.23 23.68 -9.82
CA ILE A 152 0.54 25.10 -9.92
C ILE A 152 -0.72 25.78 -10.43
N TYR A 153 -1.23 26.76 -9.69
CA TYR A 153 -2.37 27.58 -10.09
C TYR A 153 -1.97 29.05 -10.09
N ARG A 154 -2.04 29.71 -11.25
CA ARG A 154 -1.59 31.11 -11.46
C ARG A 154 -0.19 31.38 -10.89
N ASP A 155 0.76 30.50 -11.24
CA ASP A 155 2.16 30.52 -10.77
C ASP A 155 2.35 30.31 -9.26
N ILE A 156 1.29 29.94 -8.52
CA ILE A 156 1.35 29.60 -7.10
C ILE A 156 1.38 28.07 -6.92
N PRO A 157 2.40 27.50 -6.25
CA PRO A 157 2.45 26.09 -5.94
C PRO A 157 1.41 25.71 -4.87
N ILE A 158 0.70 24.59 -5.08
CA ILE A 158 -0.22 24.01 -4.10
C ILE A 158 0.36 22.69 -3.62
N THR A 159 0.52 22.57 -2.31
CA THR A 159 1.03 21.36 -1.64
C THR A 159 -0.12 20.60 -1.01
N PHE A 160 -0.12 19.28 -1.12
CA PHE A 160 -1.03 18.42 -0.38
C PHE A 160 -0.24 17.58 0.63
N THR A 161 -0.70 17.58 1.87
CA THR A 161 -0.18 16.71 2.93
C THR A 161 -1.20 15.62 3.21
N LEU A 162 -0.82 14.36 2.97
CA LEU A 162 -1.67 13.21 3.27
C LEU A 162 -1.95 13.10 4.78
N VAL A 163 -0.93 13.30 5.61
CA VAL A 163 -1.08 13.36 7.06
C VAL A 163 -1.85 14.64 7.43
N GLY A 164 -3.18 14.52 7.52
CA GLY A 164 -4.09 15.64 7.81
C GLY A 164 -5.04 16.01 6.66
N HIS A 165 -4.91 15.38 5.49
CA HIS A 165 -5.73 15.64 4.30
C HIS A 165 -5.88 17.15 3.99
N GLU A 166 -4.75 17.85 3.99
CA GLU A 166 -4.71 19.30 3.86
C GLU A 166 -4.09 19.76 2.54
N TYR A 167 -4.68 20.79 1.93
CA TYR A 167 -4.02 21.59 0.90
C TYR A 167 -3.41 22.83 1.52
N TYR A 168 -2.22 23.20 1.07
CA TYR A 168 -1.51 24.41 1.46
C TYR A 168 -1.10 25.22 0.23
N ALA A 169 -1.35 26.53 0.27
CA ALA A 169 -0.88 27.47 -0.73
C ALA A 169 -0.38 28.75 -0.08
N LYS A 170 0.51 29.46 -0.79
CA LYS A 170 1.10 30.72 -0.33
C LYS A 170 1.09 31.77 -1.44
N VAL A 171 0.44 32.91 -1.19
CA VAL A 171 0.41 34.07 -2.10
C VAL A 171 1.12 35.23 -1.40
N GLY A 172 2.29 35.63 -1.92
CA GLY A 172 3.13 36.66 -1.27
C GLY A 172 3.58 36.22 0.13
N ILE A 173 3.21 36.99 1.16
CA ILE A 173 3.48 36.65 2.57
C ILE A 173 2.36 35.81 3.23
N ALA A 174 1.19 35.74 2.61
CA ALA A 174 0.03 35.04 3.17
C ALA A 174 0.05 33.55 2.79
N GLY A 175 -0.14 32.67 3.79
CA GLY A 175 -0.30 31.23 3.59
C GLY A 175 -1.61 30.76 4.21
N ALA A 176 -2.24 29.75 3.60
CA ALA A 176 -3.47 29.15 4.09
C ALA A 176 -3.46 27.62 3.95
N HIS A 177 -4.11 26.96 4.92
CA HIS A 177 -4.33 25.52 4.95
C HIS A 177 -5.83 25.22 4.81
N PHE A 178 -6.16 24.21 4.02
CA PHE A 178 -7.52 23.79 3.71
C PHE A 178 -7.66 22.29 3.98
N TYR A 179 -8.40 21.97 5.05
CA TYR A 179 -8.60 20.60 5.52
C TYR A 179 -9.74 19.90 4.78
N ASP A 180 -9.90 18.60 5.02
CA ASP A 180 -11.00 17.77 4.51
C ASP A 180 -11.17 17.88 2.98
N TRP A 181 -10.06 17.82 2.25
CA TRP A 181 -10.07 17.71 0.79
C TRP A 181 -10.67 18.93 0.05
N ARG A 182 -10.62 20.11 0.67
CA ARG A 182 -11.17 21.35 0.11
C ARG A 182 -10.24 22.01 -0.92
N TYR A 183 -9.94 21.31 -2.01
CA TYR A 183 -9.06 21.81 -3.07
C TYR A 183 -9.63 23.07 -3.75
N GLN A 184 -10.94 23.09 -4.02
CA GLN A 184 -11.58 24.26 -4.65
C GLN A 184 -11.53 25.51 -3.76
N ASP A 185 -11.75 25.39 -2.45
CA ASP A 185 -11.61 26.49 -1.50
C ASP A 185 -10.18 27.07 -1.51
N CYS A 186 -9.16 26.22 -1.72
CA CYS A 186 -7.77 26.66 -1.89
C CYS A 186 -7.58 27.48 -3.18
N LEU A 187 -8.21 27.08 -4.29
CA LEU A 187 -8.15 27.82 -5.56
C LEU A 187 -8.86 29.18 -5.45
N ASP A 188 -10.06 29.18 -4.87
CA ASP A 188 -10.86 30.38 -4.68
C ASP A 188 -10.12 31.38 -3.77
N TRP A 189 -9.49 30.89 -2.71
CA TRP A 189 -8.64 31.73 -1.85
C TRP A 189 -7.43 32.32 -2.57
N ILE A 190 -6.78 31.56 -3.48
CA ILE A 190 -5.68 32.10 -4.30
C ILE A 190 -6.20 33.23 -5.19
N ASP A 191 -7.34 33.03 -5.84
CA ASP A 191 -7.97 34.05 -6.70
C ASP A 191 -8.33 35.31 -5.91
N ASP A 192 -8.92 35.15 -4.72
CA ASP A 192 -9.24 36.26 -3.83
C ASP A 192 -7.97 37.03 -3.41
N ARG A 193 -6.88 36.33 -3.07
CA ARG A 193 -5.63 36.98 -2.68
C ARG A 193 -4.89 37.67 -3.81
N LEU A 194 -4.98 37.14 -5.03
CA LEU A 194 -4.42 37.81 -6.20
C LEU A 194 -5.26 39.01 -6.65
N ALA A 195 -6.53 39.06 -6.29
CA ALA A 195 -7.42 40.19 -6.56
C ALA A 195 -7.28 41.33 -5.53
N GLU A 196 -6.69 41.08 -4.37
CA GLU A 196 -6.36 42.12 -3.40
C GLU A 196 -5.29 43.08 -3.98
N PRO A 197 -5.42 44.40 -3.73
CA PRO A 197 -4.36 45.32 -4.09
C PRO A 197 -3.06 44.91 -3.38
N PRO A 198 -1.89 45.06 -4.02
CA PRO A 198 -0.62 44.71 -3.39
C PRO A 198 -0.51 45.46 -2.06
N ASP A 199 -0.21 44.72 -0.98
CA ASP A 199 -0.01 45.31 0.35
C ASP A 199 0.90 46.53 0.22
N GLU A 200 0.33 47.71 0.44
CA GLU A 200 1.09 48.96 0.54
C GLU A 200 1.96 48.85 1.79
N GLY A 201 3.15 48.27 1.61
CA GLY A 201 4.19 48.26 2.60
C GLY A 201 4.38 49.68 3.13
N ILE A 202 4.19 49.82 4.44
CA ILE A 202 4.47 50.99 5.26
C ILE A 202 5.71 51.71 4.70
N PRO A 203 5.64 53.01 4.39
CA PRO A 203 6.81 53.73 3.91
C PRO A 203 7.86 53.72 5.03
N THR A 204 9.00 53.06 4.78
CA THR A 204 10.23 53.30 5.53
C THR A 204 10.69 54.72 5.23
N THR A 205 10.17 55.69 5.99
CA THR A 205 10.82 56.97 6.17
C THR A 205 12.10 56.73 6.96
N LEU A 206 13.22 56.60 6.23
CA LEU A 206 14.55 56.84 6.77
C LEU A 206 14.76 58.36 6.83
N THR A 207 14.71 58.92 8.03
CA THR A 207 15.37 60.17 8.42
C THR A 207 16.46 59.86 9.42
#